data_AF-A0A7C5PZZ0-F1
#
_entry.id   AF-A0A7C5PZZ0-F1
#
_cell.length_a   1.000
_cell.length_b   1.000
_cell.length_c   1.000
_cell.angle_alpha   90.00
_cell.angle_beta   90.00
_cell.angle_gamma   90.00
#
_symmetry.space_group_name_H-M   'P 1'
#
loop_
_entity.id
_entity.type
_entity.pdbx_description
1 polymer ?
#
loop_
_entity_poly.entity_id
_entity_poly.type
_entity_poly.pdbx_seq_one_letter_code
_entity_poly.pdbx_strand_id
1 'polypeptide(L)'
;MAPRFRLFGRTRQLEEQLDSFFDKLSESSVMFRLAVKVYIKEGANEEFAERLEKVNELESQADDLRRTIEKQLYADMLIPDSRGDVLGLIETVDQVNSLFEGILWTLSIEKPEIPDDFRADFRKLSNMVVKAVDELGLGARVFFRSPHDVPAYNHKVMLYEKEADRISTRLKTAIFDSDLDLARKLHLREIAEQIDNIADQAEDVADRLAIYAIKRMA
;
A
#
# COMPACT_ATOMS: atom_id res chain seq x y z
N MET A 1 -8.94 16.31 -33.49
CA MET A 1 -7.79 15.45 -33.15
C MET A 1 -8.09 14.80 -31.82
N ALA A 2 -8.15 13.47 -31.73
CA ALA A 2 -8.29 12.81 -30.43
C ALA A 2 -7.02 13.08 -29.60
N PRO A 3 -7.11 13.48 -28.33
CA PRO A 3 -5.91 13.74 -27.55
C PRO A 3 -5.17 12.42 -27.33
N ARG A 4 -3.84 12.47 -27.47
CA ARG A 4 -2.97 11.30 -27.37
C ARG A 4 -2.76 10.99 -25.88
N PHE A 5 -3.78 10.44 -25.22
CA PHE A 5 -3.82 10.27 -23.76
C PHE A 5 -2.93 9.14 -23.21
N ARG A 6 -2.50 8.20 -24.04
CA ARG A 6 -1.58 7.12 -23.62
C ARG A 6 -0.14 7.61 -23.49
N LEU A 7 0.44 7.46 -22.30
CA LEU A 7 1.82 7.86 -22.04
C LEU A 7 2.83 7.03 -22.87
N PHE A 8 2.57 5.74 -23.05
CA PHE A 8 3.48 4.80 -23.72
C PHE A 8 3.10 4.60 -25.19
N GLY A 9 3.24 5.64 -26.01
CA GLY A 9 2.96 5.52 -27.44
C GLY A 9 3.84 4.50 -28.20
N ARG A 10 5.07 4.19 -27.71
CA ARG A 10 6.06 3.34 -28.40
C ARG A 10 6.83 2.35 -27.50
N THR A 11 6.59 2.31 -26.19
CA THR A 11 7.41 1.53 -25.24
C THR A 11 6.59 0.47 -24.53
N ARG A 12 6.16 -0.54 -25.29
CA ARG A 12 5.33 -1.66 -24.78
C ARG A 12 5.96 -2.36 -23.57
N GLN A 13 7.28 -2.53 -23.58
CA GLN A 13 8.01 -3.15 -22.48
C GLN A 13 7.88 -2.38 -21.16
N LEU A 14 7.99 -1.05 -21.19
CA LEU A 14 7.85 -0.21 -19.99
C LEU A 14 6.42 -0.27 -19.43
N GLU A 15 5.41 -0.27 -20.30
CA GLU A 15 4.01 -0.44 -19.88
C GLU A 15 3.80 -1.81 -19.21
N GLU A 16 4.33 -2.89 -19.79
CA GLU A 16 4.25 -4.24 -19.22
C GLU A 16 4.97 -4.34 -17.86
N GLN A 17 6.12 -3.69 -17.70
CA GLN A 17 6.85 -3.66 -16.44
C GLN A 17 6.11 -2.86 -15.35
N LEU A 18 5.50 -1.73 -15.70
CA LEU A 18 4.66 -0.96 -14.78
C LEU A 18 3.42 -1.74 -14.37
N ASP A 19 2.73 -2.39 -15.32
CA ASP A 19 1.58 -3.23 -14.98
C ASP A 19 1.98 -4.37 -14.05
N SER A 20 3.11 -5.04 -14.31
CA SER A 20 3.67 -6.07 -13.43
C SER A 20 4.00 -5.51 -12.04
N PHE A 21 4.60 -4.32 -11.94
CA PHE A 21 4.89 -3.66 -10.66
C PHE A 21 3.61 -3.43 -9.84
N PHE A 22 2.55 -2.91 -10.47
CA PHE A 22 1.26 -2.74 -9.79
C PHE A 22 0.52 -4.07 -9.53
N ASP A 23 0.82 -5.13 -10.28
CA ASP A 23 0.32 -6.48 -9.97
C ASP A 23 0.93 -6.95 -8.65
N LYS A 24 2.24 -6.72 -8.44
CA LYS A 24 2.91 -7.04 -7.17
C LYS A 24 2.30 -6.31 -5.99
N LEU A 25 2.00 -5.01 -6.12
CA LEU A 25 1.28 -4.27 -5.07
C LEU A 25 -0.06 -4.92 -4.71
N SER A 26 -0.84 -5.32 -5.73
CA SER A 26 -2.17 -5.93 -5.54
C SER A 26 -2.07 -7.33 -4.93
N GLU A 27 -1.07 -8.12 -5.34
CA GLU A 27 -0.77 -9.43 -4.76
C GLU A 27 -0.34 -9.29 -3.29
N SER A 28 0.54 -8.33 -2.98
CA SER A 28 1.01 -8.03 -1.63
C SER A 28 -0.13 -7.59 -0.71
N SER A 29 -1.04 -6.73 -1.19
CA SER A 29 -2.18 -6.25 -0.39
C SER A 29 -3.10 -7.41 0.04
N VAL A 30 -3.33 -8.38 -0.87
CA VAL A 30 -4.11 -9.58 -0.59
C VAL A 30 -3.40 -10.47 0.42
N MET A 31 -2.10 -10.73 0.22
CA MET A 31 -1.32 -11.60 1.11
C MET A 31 -1.19 -11.01 2.51
N PHE A 32 -0.95 -9.70 2.62
CA PHE A 32 -0.93 -8.96 3.87
C PHE A 32 -2.25 -9.12 4.63
N ARG A 33 -3.38 -8.85 3.97
CA ARG A 33 -4.72 -9.00 4.58
C ARG A 33 -4.95 -10.40 5.13
N LEU A 34 -4.55 -11.41 4.37
CA LEU A 34 -4.71 -12.81 4.78
C LEU A 34 -3.77 -13.16 5.94
N ALA A 35 -2.52 -12.70 5.91
CA ALA A 35 -1.55 -12.92 6.98
C ALA A 35 -2.05 -12.32 8.30
N VAL A 36 -2.46 -11.05 8.29
CA VAL A 36 -3.01 -10.39 9.48
C VAL A 36 -4.28 -11.10 9.98
N LYS A 37 -5.16 -11.54 9.07
CA LYS A 37 -6.36 -12.31 9.44
C LYS A 37 -6.01 -13.62 10.15
N VAL A 38 -5.02 -14.37 9.66
CA VAL A 38 -4.54 -15.59 10.29
C VAL A 38 -3.93 -15.28 11.65
N TYR A 39 -3.06 -14.28 11.71
CA TYR A 39 -2.39 -13.87 12.93
C TYR A 39 -3.37 -13.52 14.05
N ILE A 40 -4.39 -12.70 13.75
CA ILE A 40 -5.42 -12.30 14.70
C ILE A 40 -6.17 -13.51 15.28
N LYS A 41 -6.34 -14.57 14.48
CA LYS A 41 -7.13 -15.76 14.85
C LYS A 41 -6.28 -16.81 15.57
N GLU A 42 -5.06 -17.04 15.10
CA GLU A 42 -4.26 -18.23 15.42
C GLU A 42 -2.82 -17.90 15.85
N GLY A 43 -2.43 -16.61 15.81
CA GLY A 43 -1.06 -16.16 16.06
C GLY A 43 -0.10 -16.46 14.91
N ALA A 44 1.20 -16.35 15.18
CA ALA A 44 2.27 -16.68 14.23
C ALA A 44 2.39 -18.21 14.04
N ASN A 45 1.48 -18.79 13.24
CA ASN A 45 1.50 -20.20 12.84
C ASN A 45 2.21 -20.40 11.48
N GLU A 46 2.23 -21.63 10.98
CA GLU A 46 2.84 -21.98 9.68
C GLU A 46 2.15 -21.24 8.51
N GLU A 47 0.82 -21.16 8.52
CA GLU A 47 0.03 -20.44 7.52
C GLU A 47 0.35 -18.93 7.46
N PHE A 48 0.68 -18.32 8.61
CA PHE A 48 1.15 -16.95 8.70
C PHE A 48 2.57 -16.82 8.13
N ALA A 49 3.46 -17.75 8.48
CA ALA A 49 4.85 -17.75 8.00
C ALA A 49 4.93 -17.87 6.47
N GLU A 50 4.14 -18.76 5.87
CA GLU A 50 4.04 -18.91 4.40
C GLU A 50 3.61 -17.60 3.71
N ARG A 51 2.69 -16.85 4.33
CA ARG A 51 2.24 -15.57 3.77
C ARG A 51 3.24 -14.45 3.96
N LEU A 52 3.94 -14.43 5.09
CA LEU A 52 5.05 -13.51 5.30
C LEU A 52 6.14 -13.75 4.24
N GLU A 53 6.54 -15.00 4.02
CA GLU A 53 7.48 -15.36 2.96
C GLU A 53 6.97 -14.89 1.59
N LYS A 54 5.67 -15.08 1.32
CA LYS A 54 5.10 -14.61 0.06
C LYS A 54 5.14 -13.09 -0.10
N VAL A 55 4.87 -12.32 0.95
CA VAL A 55 4.97 -10.85 0.90
C VAL A 55 6.42 -10.42 0.70
N ASN A 56 7.38 -11.06 1.37
CA ASN A 56 8.81 -10.79 1.17
C ASN A 56 9.25 -11.04 -0.28
N GLU A 57 8.83 -12.15 -0.89
CA GLU A 57 9.09 -12.42 -2.32
C GLU A 57 8.52 -11.33 -3.24
N LEU A 58 7.30 -10.87 -2.95
CA LEU A 58 6.60 -9.88 -3.77
C LEU A 58 7.23 -8.49 -3.63
N GLU A 59 7.66 -8.11 -2.43
CA GLU A 59 8.40 -6.88 -2.16
C GLU A 59 9.70 -6.86 -2.95
N SER A 60 10.50 -7.93 -2.87
CA SER A 60 11.77 -8.02 -3.60
C SER A 60 11.57 -7.95 -5.12
N GLN A 61 10.52 -8.61 -5.64
CA GLN A 61 10.15 -8.50 -7.06
C GLN A 61 9.70 -7.09 -7.46
N ALA A 62 8.99 -6.38 -6.58
CA ALA A 62 8.56 -5.01 -6.81
C ALA A 62 9.74 -4.03 -6.82
N ASP A 63 10.67 -4.12 -5.86
CA ASP A 63 11.88 -3.30 -5.80
C ASP A 63 12.80 -3.55 -7.02
N ASP A 64 12.94 -4.79 -7.46
CA ASP A 64 13.68 -5.13 -8.69
C ASP A 64 13.05 -4.51 -9.95
N LEU A 65 11.71 -4.57 -10.06
CA LEU A 65 10.97 -3.92 -11.15
C LEU A 65 11.12 -2.41 -11.08
N ARG A 66 10.99 -1.81 -9.90
CA ARG A 66 11.18 -0.37 -9.66
C ARG A 66 12.54 0.09 -10.17
N ARG A 67 13.62 -0.55 -9.70
CA ARG A 67 15.01 -0.25 -10.11
C ARG A 67 15.23 -0.44 -11.61
N THR A 68 14.59 -1.44 -12.20
CA THR A 68 14.67 -1.69 -13.66
C THR A 68 14.00 -0.57 -14.45
N ILE A 69 12.79 -0.17 -14.04
CA ILE A 69 12.04 0.94 -14.63
C ILE A 69 12.83 2.24 -14.50
N GLU A 70 13.36 2.54 -13.31
CA GLU A 70 14.19 3.72 -13.06
C GLU A 70 15.36 3.80 -14.05
N LYS A 71 16.11 2.70 -14.20
CA LYS A 71 17.25 2.65 -15.13
C LYS A 71 16.85 2.90 -16.57
N GLN A 72 15.75 2.31 -17.04
CA GLN A 72 15.26 2.53 -18.41
C GLN A 72 14.81 3.98 -18.64
N LEU A 73 14.11 4.58 -17.67
CA LEU A 73 13.70 5.98 -17.76
C LEU A 73 14.90 6.93 -17.91
N TYR A 74 16.03 6.64 -17.26
CA TYR A 74 17.26 7.42 -17.41
C TYR A 74 18.03 7.10 -18.69
N ALA A 75 18.25 5.82 -19.00
CA ALA A 75 19.11 5.39 -20.10
C ALA A 75 18.51 5.70 -21.47
N ASP A 76 17.21 5.48 -21.64
CA ASP A 76 16.53 5.55 -22.93
C ASP A 76 15.84 6.91 -23.18
N MET A 77 16.04 7.88 -22.28
CA MET A 77 15.39 9.20 -22.28
C MET A 77 13.87 9.11 -22.51
N LEU A 78 13.24 8.09 -21.92
CA LEU A 78 11.82 7.85 -22.08
C LEU A 78 11.01 8.89 -21.29
N ILE A 79 9.88 9.30 -21.87
CA ILE A 79 8.88 10.19 -21.25
C ILE A 79 9.50 11.42 -20.53
N PRO A 80 10.39 12.19 -21.19
CA PRO A 80 11.25 13.18 -20.54
C PRO A 80 10.49 14.21 -19.71
N ASP A 81 9.28 14.61 -20.15
CA ASP A 81 8.43 15.60 -19.46
C ASP A 81 7.71 15.02 -18.23
N SER A 82 7.55 13.70 -18.13
CA SER A 82 6.84 13.02 -17.03
C SER A 82 7.71 12.09 -16.20
N ARG A 83 9.00 11.93 -16.54
CA ARG A 83 9.90 10.98 -15.87
C ARG A 83 9.97 11.19 -14.36
N GLY A 84 10.04 12.44 -13.89
CA GLY A 84 10.13 12.75 -12.47
C GLY A 84 8.86 12.36 -11.71
N ASP A 85 7.71 12.62 -12.31
CA ASP A 85 6.41 12.25 -11.73
C ASP A 85 6.24 10.72 -11.70
N VAL A 86 6.67 10.00 -12.75
CA VAL A 86 6.63 8.52 -12.79
C VAL A 86 7.59 7.90 -11.78
N LEU A 87 8.82 8.41 -11.67
CA LEU A 87 9.81 7.96 -10.69
C LEU A 87 9.29 8.17 -9.26
N GLY A 88 8.77 9.37 -8.96
CA GLY A 88 8.19 9.66 -7.66
C GLY A 88 6.99 8.77 -7.32
N LEU A 89 6.15 8.44 -8.32
CA LEU A 89 5.03 7.53 -8.14
C LEU A 89 5.49 6.11 -7.80
N ILE A 90 6.39 5.51 -8.60
CA ILE A 90 6.81 4.13 -8.34
C ILE A 90 7.61 3.99 -7.04
N GLU A 91 8.41 5.00 -6.68
CA GLU A 91 9.16 5.02 -5.42
C GLU A 91 8.23 5.05 -4.20
N THR A 92 7.22 5.92 -4.23
CA THR A 92 6.28 6.04 -3.11
C THR A 92 5.29 4.88 -3.02
N VAL A 93 4.92 4.27 -4.15
CA VAL A 93 4.12 3.03 -4.15
C VAL A 93 4.94 1.86 -3.60
N ASP A 94 6.22 1.78 -3.93
CA ASP A 94 7.09 0.72 -3.42
C ASP A 94 7.25 0.79 -1.90
N GLN A 95 7.31 2.00 -1.32
CA GLN A 95 7.28 2.20 0.13
C GLN A 95 6.05 1.55 0.80
N VAL A 96 4.90 1.49 0.12
CA VAL A 96 3.70 0.78 0.62
C VAL A 96 3.95 -0.73 0.71
N ASN A 97 4.64 -1.32 -0.26
CA ASN A 97 5.02 -2.75 -0.19
C ASN A 97 5.96 -3.03 0.98
N SER A 98 6.96 -2.16 1.18
CA SER A 98 7.89 -2.31 2.31
C SER A 98 7.19 -2.19 3.67
N LEU A 99 6.13 -1.39 3.78
CA LEU A 99 5.30 -1.33 5.01
C LEU A 99 4.61 -2.67 5.29
N PHE A 100 4.02 -3.30 4.27
CA PHE A 100 3.39 -4.62 4.44
C PHE A 100 4.39 -5.64 4.99
N GLU A 101 5.56 -5.72 4.38
CA GLU A 101 6.61 -6.64 4.79
C GLU A 101 7.08 -6.37 6.22
N GLY A 102 7.40 -5.10 6.53
CA GLY A 102 7.87 -4.68 7.85
C GLY A 102 6.92 -5.05 8.97
N ILE A 103 5.62 -4.80 8.79
CA ILE A 103 4.59 -5.13 9.79
C ILE A 103 4.49 -6.64 10.01
N LEU A 104 4.53 -7.45 8.95
CA LEU A 104 4.47 -8.90 9.10
C LEU A 104 5.72 -9.45 9.80
N TRP A 105 6.90 -8.86 9.56
CA TRP A 105 8.10 -9.17 10.32
C TRP A 105 7.95 -8.81 11.81
N THR A 106 7.43 -7.62 12.13
CA THR A 106 7.13 -7.20 13.50
C THR A 106 6.24 -8.24 14.19
N LEU A 107 5.14 -8.64 13.57
CA LEU A 107 4.22 -9.65 14.12
C LEU A 107 4.88 -11.02 14.31
N SER A 108 5.76 -11.42 13.38
CA SER A 108 6.51 -12.68 13.42
C SER A 108 7.52 -12.72 14.57
N ILE A 109 8.20 -11.61 14.82
CA ILE A 109 9.27 -11.47 15.81
C ILE A 109 8.69 -11.24 17.21
N GLU A 110 7.85 -10.22 17.36
CA GLU A 110 7.39 -9.73 18.66
C GLU A 110 6.24 -10.56 19.22
N LYS A 111 5.51 -11.26 18.34
CA LYS A 111 4.41 -12.16 18.68
C LYS A 111 3.39 -11.57 19.68
N PRO A 112 2.90 -10.32 19.49
CA PRO A 112 1.87 -9.73 20.36
C PRO A 112 0.65 -10.63 20.53
N GLU A 113 0.28 -10.87 21.78
CA GLU A 113 -1.01 -11.46 22.10
C GLU A 113 -2.11 -10.41 21.88
N ILE A 114 -3.03 -10.67 20.95
CA ILE A 114 -4.19 -9.81 20.67
C ILE A 114 -5.43 -10.35 21.42
N PRO A 115 -5.89 -9.67 22.49
CA PRO A 115 -7.12 -10.02 23.20
C PRO A 115 -8.34 -10.05 22.28
N ASP A 116 -9.29 -10.94 22.56
CA ASP A 116 -10.50 -11.12 21.75
C ASP A 116 -11.28 -9.82 21.51
N ASP A 117 -11.32 -8.94 22.51
CA ASP A 117 -12.01 -7.64 22.46
C ASP A 117 -11.48 -6.72 21.34
N PHE A 118 -10.20 -6.86 20.96
CA PHE A 118 -9.56 -6.00 19.96
C PHE A 118 -9.50 -6.64 18.56
N ARG A 119 -9.71 -7.95 18.45
CA ARG A 119 -9.57 -8.70 17.19
C ARG A 119 -10.46 -8.18 16.08
N ALA A 120 -11.69 -7.77 16.42
CA ALA A 120 -12.64 -7.24 15.45
C ALA A 120 -12.15 -5.93 14.84
N ASP A 121 -11.53 -5.08 15.64
CA ASP A 121 -11.08 -3.75 15.23
C ASP A 121 -9.78 -3.81 14.44
N PHE A 122 -8.82 -4.64 14.85
CA PHE A 122 -7.65 -4.94 14.02
C PHE A 122 -8.06 -5.47 12.64
N ARG A 123 -9.02 -6.40 12.58
CA ARG A 123 -9.51 -6.91 11.28
C ARG A 123 -10.17 -5.83 10.43
N LYS A 124 -10.97 -4.94 11.04
CA LYS A 124 -11.60 -3.83 10.31
C LYS A 124 -10.54 -2.84 9.80
N LEU A 125 -9.56 -2.50 10.63
CA LEU A 125 -8.44 -1.63 10.29
C LEU A 125 -7.67 -2.21 9.09
N SER A 126 -7.20 -3.46 9.18
CA SER A 126 -6.50 -4.14 8.09
C SER A 126 -7.32 -4.21 6.80
N ASN A 127 -8.64 -4.28 6.88
CA ASN A 127 -9.50 -4.25 5.70
C ASN A 127 -9.61 -2.85 5.08
N MET A 128 -9.65 -1.77 5.87
CA MET A 128 -9.72 -0.41 5.33
C MET A 128 -8.39 0.00 4.68
N VAL A 129 -7.26 -0.29 5.33
CA VAL A 129 -5.94 0.06 4.78
C VAL A 129 -5.68 -0.67 3.46
N VAL A 130 -6.06 -1.94 3.34
CA VAL A 130 -5.93 -2.69 2.08
C VAL A 130 -6.84 -2.13 0.99
N LYS A 131 -8.05 -1.67 1.33
CA LYS A 131 -8.92 -1.01 0.35
C LYS A 131 -8.36 0.33 -0.14
N ALA A 132 -7.69 1.09 0.73
CA ALA A 132 -6.99 2.30 0.34
C ALA A 132 -5.88 1.99 -0.68
N VAL A 133 -5.06 0.96 -0.40
CA VAL A 133 -3.99 0.51 -1.30
C VAL A 133 -4.54 -0.04 -2.63
N ASP A 134 -5.64 -0.80 -2.60
CA ASP A 134 -6.26 -1.34 -3.81
C ASP A 134 -6.75 -0.20 -4.74
N GLU A 135 -7.41 0.83 -4.21
CA GLU A 135 -7.85 1.98 -5.00
C GLU A 135 -6.66 2.84 -5.47
N LEU A 136 -5.60 2.98 -4.67
CA LEU A 136 -4.36 3.62 -5.09
C LEU A 136 -3.76 2.89 -6.30
N GLY A 137 -3.66 1.56 -6.25
CA GLY A 137 -3.15 0.75 -7.37
C GLY A 137 -3.96 0.94 -8.65
N LEU A 138 -5.29 1.03 -8.53
CA LEU A 138 -6.17 1.32 -9.66
C LEU A 138 -5.94 2.75 -10.20
N GLY A 139 -5.88 3.75 -9.32
CA GLY A 139 -5.60 5.14 -9.69
C GLY A 139 -4.26 5.29 -10.40
N ALA A 140 -3.21 4.63 -9.89
CA ALA A 140 -1.87 4.66 -10.45
C ALA A 140 -1.82 4.05 -11.86
N ARG A 141 -2.54 2.95 -12.11
CA ARG A 141 -2.66 2.37 -13.47
C ARG A 141 -3.42 3.27 -14.43
N VAL A 142 -4.50 3.87 -13.94
CA VAL A 142 -5.35 4.77 -14.71
C VAL A 142 -4.59 6.04 -15.08
N PHE A 143 -3.70 6.53 -14.22
CA PHE A 143 -2.82 7.66 -14.52
C PHE A 143 -2.06 7.49 -15.83
N PHE A 144 -1.61 6.30 -16.22
CA PHE A 144 -0.87 6.08 -17.47
C PHE A 144 -1.75 6.11 -18.74
N ARG A 145 -3.07 5.93 -18.60
CA ARG A 145 -4.02 5.68 -19.70
C ARG A 145 -5.08 6.77 -19.83
N SER A 146 -5.71 7.13 -18.72
CA SER A 146 -6.83 8.07 -18.59
C SER A 146 -6.63 8.95 -17.35
N PRO A 147 -5.70 9.94 -17.38
CA PRO A 147 -5.39 10.75 -16.20
C PRO A 147 -6.59 11.55 -15.64
N HIS A 148 -7.64 11.78 -16.43
CA HIS A 148 -8.87 12.44 -15.99
C HIS A 148 -9.71 11.59 -15.01
N ASP A 149 -9.51 10.28 -14.98
CA ASP A 149 -10.23 9.37 -14.09
C ASP A 149 -9.55 9.24 -12.71
N VAL A 150 -8.29 9.65 -12.57
CA VAL A 150 -7.50 9.59 -11.32
C VAL A 150 -8.22 10.21 -10.11
N PRO A 151 -8.87 11.39 -10.20
CA PRO A 151 -9.54 12.00 -9.06
C PRO A 151 -10.62 11.10 -8.41
N ALA A 152 -11.28 10.24 -9.19
CA ALA A 152 -12.31 9.34 -8.67
C ALA A 152 -11.71 8.24 -7.77
N TYR A 153 -10.53 7.72 -8.12
CA TYR A 153 -9.80 6.74 -7.31
C TYR A 153 -9.22 7.38 -6.06
N ASN A 154 -8.55 8.53 -6.22
CA ASN A 154 -8.01 9.28 -5.09
C ASN A 154 -9.08 9.64 -4.05
N HIS A 155 -10.29 10.00 -4.50
CA HIS A 155 -11.39 10.28 -3.59
C HIS A 155 -11.70 9.09 -2.68
N LYS A 156 -11.66 7.87 -3.21
CA LYS A 156 -11.88 6.67 -2.40
C LYS A 156 -10.71 6.33 -1.49
N VAL A 157 -9.46 6.58 -1.91
CA VAL A 157 -8.28 6.44 -1.04
C VAL A 157 -8.49 7.28 0.23
N MET A 158 -8.80 8.58 0.08
CA MET A 158 -9.10 9.48 1.20
C MET A 158 -10.31 9.07 2.04
N LEU A 159 -11.29 8.35 1.47
CA LEU A 159 -12.42 7.83 2.25
C LEU A 159 -12.01 6.62 3.09
N TYR A 160 -11.20 5.73 2.55
CA TYR A 160 -10.73 4.55 3.26
C TYR A 160 -9.68 4.86 4.32
N GLU A 161 -8.80 5.82 4.06
CA GLU A 161 -7.86 6.35 5.05
C GLU A 161 -8.63 6.94 6.24
N LYS A 162 -9.54 7.91 6.05
CA LYS A 162 -10.36 8.46 7.14
C LYS A 162 -11.12 7.42 7.96
N GLU A 163 -11.58 6.34 7.32
CA GLU A 163 -12.23 5.24 8.05
C GLU A 163 -11.22 4.36 8.81
N ALA A 164 -10.05 4.09 8.25
CA ALA A 164 -8.94 3.42 8.95
C ALA A 164 -8.53 4.23 10.20
N ASP A 165 -8.33 5.52 10.01
CA ASP A 165 -7.87 6.50 10.99
C ASP A 165 -8.85 6.60 12.20
N ARG A 166 -10.16 6.58 11.90
CA ARG A 166 -11.24 6.47 12.90
C ARG A 166 -11.20 5.15 13.67
N ILE A 167 -11.00 4.03 12.99
CA ILE A 167 -10.93 2.70 13.61
C ILE A 167 -9.70 2.62 14.50
N SER A 168 -8.55 3.06 14.00
CA SER A 168 -7.28 3.12 14.70
C SER A 168 -7.38 3.96 15.95
N THR A 169 -7.91 5.18 15.87
CA THR A 169 -8.14 6.05 17.04
C THR A 169 -8.99 5.35 18.10
N ARG A 170 -10.12 4.77 17.71
CA ARG A 170 -11.00 4.05 18.65
C ARG A 170 -10.32 2.82 19.27
N LEU A 171 -9.56 2.06 18.48
CA LEU A 171 -8.82 0.90 18.94
C LEU A 171 -7.73 1.31 19.96
N LYS A 172 -6.96 2.36 19.64
CA LYS A 172 -5.95 2.93 20.55
C LYS A 172 -6.58 3.38 21.87
N THR A 173 -7.73 4.08 21.84
CA THR A 173 -8.47 4.44 23.05
C THR A 173 -8.88 3.21 23.86
N ALA A 174 -9.50 2.21 23.23
CA ALA A 174 -9.94 0.99 23.91
C ALA A 174 -8.77 0.20 24.53
N ILE A 175 -7.61 0.17 23.86
CA ILE A 175 -6.38 -0.44 24.42
C ILE A 175 -5.98 0.28 25.71
N PHE A 176 -5.94 1.61 25.74
CA PHE A 176 -5.52 2.36 26.92
C PHE A 176 -6.54 2.33 28.07
N ASP A 177 -7.83 2.21 27.76
CA ASP A 177 -8.92 2.07 28.74
C ASP A 177 -9.02 0.66 29.35
N SER A 178 -8.36 -0.34 28.78
CA SER A 178 -8.38 -1.71 29.28
C SER A 178 -7.58 -1.92 30.58
N ASP A 179 -7.77 -3.07 31.23
CA ASP A 179 -7.01 -3.47 32.44
C ASP A 179 -5.62 -4.06 32.13
N LEU A 180 -5.16 -4.00 30.87
CA LEU A 180 -3.82 -4.46 30.49
C LEU A 180 -2.72 -3.62 31.16
N ASP A 181 -1.56 -4.25 31.38
CA ASP A 181 -0.37 -3.50 31.79
C ASP A 181 0.12 -2.57 30.66
N LEU A 182 0.90 -1.55 31.04
CA LEU A 182 1.36 -0.53 30.11
C LEU A 182 2.21 -1.10 28.95
N ALA A 183 3.00 -2.15 29.17
CA ALA A 183 3.84 -2.71 28.12
C ALA A 183 2.98 -3.38 27.04
N ARG A 184 1.95 -4.15 27.44
CA ARG A 184 0.97 -4.72 26.49
C ARG A 184 0.19 -3.64 25.77
N LYS A 185 -0.20 -2.56 26.47
CA LYS A 185 -0.91 -1.41 25.85
C LYS A 185 -0.06 -0.74 24.78
N LEU A 186 1.21 -0.45 25.08
CA LEU A 186 2.13 0.19 24.14
C LEU A 186 2.39 -0.70 22.93
N HIS A 187 2.59 -2.01 23.15
CA HIS A 187 2.83 -2.97 22.07
C HIS A 187 1.62 -3.06 21.13
N LEU A 188 0.39 -3.22 21.66
CA LEU A 188 -0.82 -3.25 20.84
C LEU A 188 -1.08 -1.92 20.11
N ARG A 189 -0.82 -0.78 20.78
CA ARG A 189 -0.93 0.54 20.13
C ARG A 189 0.02 0.64 18.96
N GLU A 190 1.27 0.19 19.11
CA GLU A 190 2.27 0.26 18.06
C GLU A 190 1.86 -0.57 16.84
N ILE A 191 1.35 -1.78 17.03
CA ILE A 191 0.82 -2.59 15.91
C ILE A 191 -0.36 -1.89 15.22
N ALA A 192 -1.27 -1.28 15.98
CA ALA A 192 -2.38 -0.53 15.41
C ALA A 192 -1.88 0.65 14.57
N GLU A 193 -0.94 1.42 15.10
CA GLU A 193 -0.31 2.56 14.41
C GLU A 193 0.38 2.14 13.11
N GLN A 194 1.17 1.07 13.15
CA GLN A 194 1.89 0.60 11.97
C GLN A 194 0.94 0.15 10.86
N ILE A 195 -0.16 -0.54 11.21
CA ILE A 195 -1.17 -0.94 10.22
C ILE A 195 -1.86 0.30 9.63
N ASP A 196 -2.24 1.26 10.47
CA ASP A 196 -2.89 2.52 10.07
C ASP A 196 -2.05 3.32 9.07
N ASN A 197 -0.74 3.44 9.35
CA ASN A 197 0.24 4.15 8.53
C ASN A 197 0.33 3.64 7.07
N ILE A 198 -0.16 2.43 6.77
CA ILE A 198 -0.32 1.97 5.38
C ILE A 198 -1.31 2.86 4.61
N ALA A 199 -2.44 3.20 5.22
CA ALA A 199 -3.45 4.05 4.59
C ALA A 199 -2.97 5.49 4.46
N ASP A 200 -2.26 6.01 5.46
CA ASP A 200 -1.62 7.33 5.42
C ASP A 200 -0.64 7.42 4.25
N GLN A 201 0.25 6.42 4.12
CA GLN A 201 1.17 6.35 2.99
C GLN A 201 0.42 6.25 1.65
N ALA A 202 -0.70 5.53 1.60
CA ALA A 202 -1.51 5.44 0.39
C ALA A 202 -2.17 6.77 0.02
N GLU A 203 -2.64 7.55 1.01
CA GLU A 203 -3.16 8.91 0.83
C GLU A 203 -2.07 9.84 0.31
N ASP A 204 -0.89 9.85 0.93
CA ASP A 204 0.27 10.64 0.51
C ASP A 204 0.64 10.39 -0.96
N VAL A 205 0.61 9.12 -1.39
CA VAL A 205 0.85 8.75 -2.79
C VAL A 205 -0.29 9.26 -3.69
N ALA A 206 -1.54 9.10 -3.25
CA ALA A 206 -2.71 9.55 -4.00
C ALA A 206 -2.68 11.08 -4.20
N ASP A 207 -2.35 11.86 -3.19
CA ASP A 207 -2.23 13.32 -3.29
C ASP A 207 -1.18 13.75 -4.32
N ARG A 208 -0.02 13.08 -4.34
CA ARG A 208 0.99 13.29 -5.38
C ARG A 208 0.46 12.90 -6.76
N LEU A 209 -0.22 11.76 -6.86
CA LEU A 209 -0.83 11.27 -8.09
C LEU A 209 -1.86 12.25 -8.68
N ALA A 210 -2.62 12.95 -7.83
CA ALA A 210 -3.56 13.99 -8.27
C ALA A 210 -2.82 15.12 -9.00
N ILE A 211 -1.69 15.58 -8.43
CA ILE A 211 -0.86 16.63 -9.01
C ILE A 211 -0.28 16.17 -10.36
N TYR A 212 0.23 14.93 -10.41
CA TYR A 212 0.77 14.35 -11.65
C TYR A 212 -0.30 14.26 -12.74
N ALA A 213 -1.51 13.84 -12.38
CA ALA A 213 -2.63 13.78 -13.31
C ALA A 213 -3.01 15.16 -13.87
N ILE A 214 -3.08 16.19 -13.02
CA ILE A 214 -3.36 17.58 -13.43
C ILE A 214 -2.31 18.06 -14.43
N LYS A 215 -1.02 17.87 -14.14
CA LYS A 215 0.08 18.25 -15.05
C LYS A 215 -0.05 17.58 -16.42
N ARG A 216 -0.49 16.32 -16.48
CA ARG A 216 -0.66 15.57 -17.74
C ARG A 216 -1.87 16.03 -18.57
N MET A 217 -2.81 16.75 -17.96
CA MET A 217 -4.00 17.27 -18.63
C MET A 217 -3.84 18.74 -19.06
N ALA A 218 -2.80 19.42 -18.59
CA ALA A 218 -2.49 20.81 -18.89
C ALA A 218 -1.89 21.02 -20.28
#